data_AF-A0A3M4KZ16-F1
#
_entry.id   AF-A0A3M4KZ16-F1
#
_cell.length_a   1.000
_cell.length_b   1.000
_cell.length_c   1.000
_cell.angle_alpha   90.00
_cell.angle_beta   90.00
_cell.angle_gamma   90.00
#
_symmetry.space_group_name_H-M   'P 1'
#
loop_
_entity.id
_entity.type
_entity.pdbx_description
1 polymer ?
#
loop_
_entity_poly.entity_id
_entity_poly.type
_entity_poly.pdbx_seq_one_letter_code
_entity_poly.pdbx_strand_id
1 'polypeptide(L)'
;MHWPANLRWQASVTFCITFPSGPRSFFCIKVRMPVVTPSVTSRTLRGVLTHAAQSNVHFDQQIRDALKPMKSHLWLGLLGAFSLSVQAASLDVPINLVSADGAPKPIGSVTVSETQYGLLFTPKLTDLPAGVHGFHVHENGSCEAGTKDGVKVAALAAGGHFDPAKTGKHLGPYAQGHLGDLPALYVTADGTATYPVLAPRLKKLSEIKGHALMVHAGGDNHADMPKPLGGGGDRAACGVI
;
A
#
# COMPACT_ATOMS: atom_id res chain seq x y z
N MET A 1 -28.11 -57.18 21.10
CA MET A 1 -27.85 -55.82 21.65
C MET A 1 -26.35 -55.59 21.65
N HIS A 2 -25.93 -54.37 21.32
CA HIS A 2 -24.56 -53.80 21.25
C HIS A 2 -23.83 -53.85 19.90
N TRP A 3 -24.00 -52.74 19.15
CA TRP A 3 -23.05 -52.21 18.15
C TRP A 3 -22.19 -51.11 18.81
N PRO A 4 -20.95 -50.87 18.34
CA PRO A 4 -20.03 -49.91 18.93
C PRO A 4 -20.32 -48.46 18.52
N ALA A 5 -20.07 -47.56 19.46
CA ALA A 5 -20.13 -46.11 19.31
C ALA A 5 -19.12 -45.60 18.28
N ASN A 6 -19.58 -44.81 17.32
CA ASN A 6 -18.74 -44.12 16.36
C ASN A 6 -19.16 -42.65 16.18
N LEU A 7 -18.12 -41.81 16.16
CA LEU A 7 -18.04 -40.45 15.63
C LEU A 7 -18.72 -39.31 16.40
N ARG A 8 -17.86 -38.52 17.06
CA ARG A 8 -18.15 -37.19 17.62
C ARG A 8 -17.83 -36.08 16.60
N TRP A 9 -18.81 -35.19 16.45
CA TRP A 9 -18.81 -33.76 16.08
C TRP A 9 -18.04 -33.25 14.83
N GLN A 10 -18.79 -32.91 13.77
CA GLN A 10 -18.36 -32.00 12.70
C GLN A 10 -18.43 -30.54 13.20
N ALA A 11 -17.31 -29.82 13.21
CA ALA A 11 -17.34 -28.36 13.31
C ALA A 11 -17.82 -27.77 11.97
N SER A 12 -18.86 -26.94 12.02
CA SER A 12 -19.35 -26.16 10.88
C SER A 12 -19.09 -24.68 11.17
N VAL A 13 -18.45 -23.96 10.24
CA VAL A 13 -18.33 -22.50 10.34
C VAL A 13 -19.27 -21.87 9.31
N THR A 14 -20.12 -20.96 9.77
CA THR A 14 -21.08 -20.24 8.92
C THR A 14 -20.61 -18.79 8.82
N PHE A 15 -20.34 -18.32 7.59
CA PHE A 15 -20.06 -16.92 7.31
C PHE A 15 -21.29 -16.29 6.67
N CYS A 16 -21.75 -15.16 7.21
CA CYS A 16 -22.84 -14.37 6.65
C CYS A 16 -22.31 -12.96 6.38
N ILE A 17 -22.57 -12.43 5.18
CA ILE A 17 -22.11 -11.11 4.75
C ILE A 17 -23.32 -10.19 4.63
N THR A 18 -23.24 -9.00 5.21
CA THR A 18 -24.26 -7.94 5.10
C THR A 18 -23.79 -6.89 4.11
N PHE A 19 -24.56 -6.64 3.05
CA PHE A 19 -24.29 -5.56 2.09
C PHE A 19 -25.00 -4.26 2.51
N PRO A 20 -24.40 -3.06 2.30
CA PRO A 20 -24.92 -1.81 2.85
C PRO A 20 -26.12 -1.21 2.11
N SER A 21 -26.61 -1.80 1.01
CA SER A 21 -27.64 -1.17 0.18
C SER A 21 -28.57 -2.19 -0.50
N GLY A 22 -29.68 -2.53 0.17
CA GLY A 22 -30.79 -3.28 -0.43
C GLY A 22 -31.60 -4.14 0.57
N PRO A 23 -32.86 -4.50 0.25
CA PRO A 23 -33.79 -5.09 1.22
C PRO A 23 -33.28 -6.44 1.74
N ARG A 24 -33.15 -6.48 3.08
CA ARG A 24 -32.70 -7.57 3.97
C ARG A 24 -32.76 -8.98 3.37
N SER A 25 -31.71 -9.34 2.66
CA SER A 25 -31.47 -10.71 2.19
C SER A 25 -30.12 -11.16 2.76
N PHE A 26 -30.15 -12.12 3.68
CA PHE A 26 -28.94 -12.70 4.26
C PHE A 26 -28.44 -13.82 3.35
N PHE A 27 -27.21 -13.69 2.84
CA PHE A 27 -26.55 -14.78 2.13
C PHE A 27 -25.54 -15.42 3.08
N CYS A 28 -25.80 -16.65 3.51
CA CYS A 28 -24.92 -17.40 4.40
C CYS A 28 -24.36 -18.62 3.65
N ILE A 29 -23.03 -18.76 3.66
CA ILE A 29 -22.34 -19.90 3.07
C ILE A 29 -21.86 -20.79 4.19
N LYS A 30 -22.24 -22.07 4.14
CA LYS A 30 -21.82 -23.10 5.09
C LYS A 30 -20.66 -23.88 4.48
N VAL A 31 -19.46 -23.64 4.96
CA VAL A 31 -18.26 -24.35 4.49
C VAL A 31 -17.99 -25.53 5.42
N ARG A 32 -17.92 -26.74 4.85
CA ARG A 32 -17.46 -27.93 5.56
C ARG A 32 -16.00 -28.19 5.17
N MET A 33 -15.10 -28.13 6.15
CA MET A 33 -13.70 -28.51 5.95
C MET A 33 -13.52 -29.99 6.28
N PRO A 34 -12.90 -30.80 5.40
CA PRO A 34 -12.51 -32.16 5.76
C PRO A 34 -11.28 -32.12 6.68
N VAL A 35 -11.33 -32.90 7.77
CA VAL A 35 -10.16 -33.18 8.61
C VAL A 35 -9.26 -34.16 7.85
N VAL A 36 -8.07 -33.71 7.48
CA VAL A 36 -7.06 -34.55 6.83
C VAL A 36 -6.25 -35.26 7.91
N THR A 37 -6.39 -36.57 8.02
CA THR A 37 -5.45 -37.43 8.76
C THR A 37 -4.37 -37.93 7.81
N PRO A 38 -3.08 -37.93 8.19
CA PRO A 38 -2.01 -38.40 7.32
C PRO A 38 -1.91 -39.92 7.42
N SER A 39 -2.07 -40.62 6.30
CA SER A 39 -1.52 -41.96 6.13
C SER A 39 -1.16 -42.17 4.67
N VAL A 40 0.15 -42.24 4.43
CA VAL A 40 0.76 -42.62 3.16
C VAL A 40 0.99 -44.12 3.18
N THR A 41 0.55 -44.83 2.15
CA THR A 41 1.15 -46.04 1.54
C THR A 41 0.22 -46.45 0.38
N SER A 42 0.63 -46.24 -0.87
CA SER A 42 1.41 -47.12 -1.75
C SER A 42 0.61 -48.27 -2.38
N ARG A 43 0.63 -48.28 -3.73
CA ARG A 43 0.37 -49.37 -4.70
C ARG A 43 -1.02 -49.55 -5.34
N THR A 44 -1.04 -49.15 -6.62
CA THR A 44 -1.25 -49.97 -7.83
C THR A 44 -2.60 -50.65 -8.09
N LEU A 45 -3.24 -50.28 -9.21
CA LEU A 45 -4.06 -51.08 -10.17
C LEU A 45 -4.71 -50.06 -11.14
N ARG A 46 -4.28 -49.76 -12.38
CA ARG A 46 -4.18 -50.48 -13.67
C ARG A 46 -5.48 -51.13 -14.21
N GLY A 47 -5.97 -50.55 -15.33
CA GLY A 47 -6.85 -51.16 -16.35
C GLY A 47 -8.36 -50.99 -16.07
N VAL A 48 -9.29 -50.79 -17.03
CA VAL A 48 -9.44 -51.41 -18.36
C VAL A 48 -10.69 -50.80 -19.08
N LEU A 49 -10.66 -50.69 -20.43
CA LEU A 49 -11.74 -50.61 -21.48
C LEU A 49 -12.72 -49.41 -21.45
N THR A 50 -12.93 -48.55 -22.47
CA THR A 50 -13.20 -48.63 -23.94
C THR A 50 -14.33 -49.55 -24.41
N HIS A 51 -15.18 -49.02 -25.31
CA HIS A 51 -16.41 -49.51 -26.01
C HIS A 51 -17.67 -48.74 -25.51
N ALA A 52 -18.55 -48.16 -26.32
CA ALA A 52 -18.91 -48.46 -27.71
C ALA A 52 -19.34 -47.19 -28.48
N ALA A 53 -19.01 -47.20 -29.77
CA ALA A 53 -19.55 -46.31 -30.79
C ALA A 53 -20.83 -46.91 -31.41
N GLN A 54 -21.52 -46.06 -32.19
CA GLN A 54 -22.50 -46.37 -33.23
C GLN A 54 -23.97 -46.54 -32.80
N SER A 55 -24.78 -45.53 -33.14
CA SER A 55 -26.00 -45.74 -33.92
C SER A 55 -26.48 -44.44 -34.58
N ASN A 56 -26.39 -44.42 -35.91
CA ASN A 56 -27.41 -43.98 -36.88
C ASN A 56 -27.88 -42.50 -36.77
N VAL A 57 -27.38 -41.57 -37.59
CA VAL A 57 -27.60 -41.45 -39.06
C VAL A 57 -29.10 -41.46 -39.43
N HIS A 58 -29.89 -40.48 -38.97
CA HIS A 58 -31.20 -40.19 -39.58
C HIS A 58 -31.83 -38.81 -39.29
N PHE A 59 -31.05 -37.74 -39.08
CA PHE A 59 -31.63 -36.42 -38.80
C PHE A 59 -30.88 -35.28 -39.51
N ASP A 60 -30.58 -35.46 -40.80
CA ASP A 60 -29.80 -34.53 -41.62
C ASP A 60 -30.58 -33.96 -42.83
N GLN A 61 -31.88 -33.73 -42.71
CA GLN A 61 -32.67 -33.14 -43.81
C GLN A 61 -33.92 -32.35 -43.39
N GLN A 62 -33.94 -31.75 -42.18
CA GLN A 62 -35.06 -30.86 -41.79
C GLN A 62 -34.65 -29.50 -41.20
N ILE A 63 -33.35 -29.19 -41.11
CA ILE A 63 -32.84 -27.88 -40.64
C ILE A 63 -32.15 -27.12 -41.78
N ARG A 64 -32.60 -27.29 -43.03
CA ARG A 64 -32.13 -26.51 -44.19
C ARG A 64 -33.16 -25.55 -44.78
N ASP A 65 -34.40 -25.54 -44.28
CA ASP A 65 -35.48 -24.73 -44.85
C ASP A 65 -35.86 -23.49 -44.02
N ALA A 66 -35.02 -23.08 -43.07
CA ALA A 66 -35.18 -21.83 -42.32
C ALA A 66 -34.10 -20.80 -42.68
N LEU A 67 -33.76 -20.70 -43.96
CA LEU A 67 -33.08 -19.53 -44.51
C LEU A 67 -34.13 -18.50 -44.93
N LYS A 68 -34.29 -17.43 -44.14
CA LYS A 68 -34.68 -16.13 -44.71
C LYS A 68 -33.45 -15.21 -44.67
N PRO A 69 -33.01 -14.65 -45.81
CA PRO A 69 -31.93 -13.67 -45.84
C PRO A 69 -32.47 -12.34 -45.30
N MET A 70 -32.15 -12.01 -44.05
CA MET A 70 -32.36 -10.66 -43.55
C MET A 70 -31.28 -9.75 -44.14
N LYS A 71 -31.77 -8.72 -44.82
CA LYS A 71 -31.00 -7.67 -45.47
C LYS A 71 -30.03 -7.03 -44.47
N SER A 72 -28.80 -6.88 -44.94
CA SER A 72 -27.80 -5.89 -44.51
C SER A 72 -28.49 -4.61 -44.04
N HIS A 73 -28.19 -4.17 -42.82
CA HIS A 73 -27.91 -2.80 -42.39
C HIS A 73 -27.97 -2.76 -40.85
N LEU A 74 -26.96 -2.12 -40.24
CA LEU A 74 -26.80 -1.85 -38.81
C LEU A 74 -26.42 -3.04 -37.90
N TRP A 75 -25.16 -3.46 -37.96
CA TRP A 75 -24.45 -4.03 -36.80
C TRP A 75 -23.03 -3.48 -36.79
N LEU A 76 -22.84 -2.29 -36.21
CA LEU A 76 -21.54 -1.73 -35.81
C LEU A 76 -21.80 -0.55 -34.87
N GLY A 77 -22.57 -0.83 -33.81
CA GLY A 77 -22.80 0.10 -32.72
C GLY A 77 -22.34 -0.55 -31.42
N LEU A 78 -21.38 0.11 -30.78
CA LEU A 78 -21.04 0.00 -29.35
C LEU A 78 -20.22 -1.22 -28.91
N LEU A 79 -18.96 -0.98 -28.50
CA LEU A 79 -18.41 -1.35 -27.17
C LEU A 79 -16.89 -1.08 -27.13
N GLY A 80 -16.52 0.18 -27.32
CA GLY A 80 -15.20 0.70 -26.95
C GLY A 80 -15.30 1.48 -25.63
N ALA A 81 -15.77 0.84 -24.55
CA ALA A 81 -15.73 1.45 -23.23
C ALA A 81 -14.27 1.43 -22.74
N PHE A 82 -13.49 2.44 -23.12
CA PHE A 82 -12.20 2.72 -22.49
C PHE A 82 -12.48 3.08 -21.03
N SER A 83 -12.29 2.13 -20.12
CA SER A 83 -12.19 2.42 -18.70
C SER A 83 -10.93 3.25 -18.49
N LEU A 84 -11.10 4.57 -18.34
CA LEU A 84 -10.03 5.44 -17.86
C LEU A 84 -9.78 5.08 -16.39
N SER A 85 -8.84 4.16 -16.16
CA SER A 85 -8.27 3.95 -14.83
C SER A 85 -7.57 5.25 -14.44
N VAL A 86 -8.23 6.07 -13.62
CA VAL A 86 -7.58 7.21 -12.95
C VAL A 86 -6.60 6.62 -11.95
N GLN A 87 -5.36 6.39 -12.42
CA GLN A 87 -4.26 6.03 -11.53
C GLN A 87 -3.91 7.27 -10.72
N ALA A 88 -4.10 7.21 -9.39
CA ALA A 88 -3.62 8.26 -8.51
C ALA A 88 -2.10 8.41 -8.71
N ALA A 89 -1.63 9.65 -8.93
CA ALA A 89 -0.22 9.92 -9.15
C ALA A 89 0.57 9.55 -7.89
N SER A 90 1.68 8.84 -8.06
CA SER A 90 2.59 8.47 -6.98
C SER A 90 4.04 8.58 -7.43
N LEU A 91 4.93 8.87 -6.48
CA LEU A 91 6.37 8.79 -6.68
C LEU A 91 7.00 8.03 -5.52
N ASP A 92 8.10 7.32 -5.76
CA ASP A 92 8.84 6.59 -4.73
C ASP A 92 10.14 7.33 -4.41
N VAL A 93 10.33 7.69 -3.14
CA VAL A 93 11.50 8.45 -2.66
C VAL A 93 12.46 7.47 -1.99
N PRO A 94 13.63 7.16 -2.57
CA PRO A 94 14.64 6.34 -1.90
C PRO A 94 15.18 7.07 -0.67
N ILE A 95 15.22 6.38 0.47
CA ILE A 95 15.72 6.92 1.73
C ILE A 95 17.02 6.24 2.11
N ASN A 96 18.00 7.05 2.53
CA ASN A 96 19.27 6.58 3.03
C ASN A 96 19.50 7.08 4.45
N LEU A 97 20.12 6.26 5.30
CA LEU A 97 20.77 6.75 6.51
C LEU A 97 21.88 7.73 6.11
N VAL A 98 21.93 8.85 6.82
CA VAL A 98 22.92 9.91 6.61
C VAL A 98 23.74 10.10 7.88
N SER A 99 24.98 10.54 7.70
CA SER A 99 25.84 10.92 8.80
C SER A 99 26.72 12.09 8.36
N ALA A 100 27.45 12.70 9.28
CA ALA A 100 28.37 13.78 8.94
C ALA A 100 29.48 13.28 8.00
N ASP A 101 30.03 12.09 8.23
CA ASP A 101 31.25 11.61 7.58
C ASP A 101 31.10 10.30 6.78
N GLY A 102 30.06 9.53 7.04
CA GLY A 102 29.81 8.25 6.38
C GLY A 102 29.08 8.38 5.06
N ALA A 103 29.33 7.42 4.17
CA ALA A 103 28.56 7.27 2.95
C ALA A 103 27.08 6.96 3.27
N PRO A 104 26.12 7.46 2.46
CA PRO A 104 24.71 7.12 2.63
C PRO A 104 24.49 5.60 2.55
N LYS A 105 23.70 5.05 3.47
CA LYS A 105 23.30 3.63 3.46
C LYS A 105 21.80 3.52 3.13
N PRO A 106 21.40 2.79 2.07
CA PRO A 106 19.99 2.65 1.72
C PRO A 106 19.22 1.87 2.79
N ILE A 107 18.02 2.35 3.13
CA ILE A 107 17.13 1.73 4.12
C ILE A 107 15.71 1.50 3.62
N GLY A 108 15.48 1.68 2.33
CA GLY A 108 14.17 1.50 1.69
C GLY A 108 13.69 2.78 1.03
N SER A 109 12.37 2.96 0.99
CA SER A 109 11.75 4.10 0.33
C SER A 109 10.47 4.55 1.02
N VAL A 110 10.03 5.76 0.67
CA VAL A 110 8.71 6.28 1.01
C VAL A 110 7.95 6.53 -0.28
N THR A 111 6.85 5.82 -0.48
CA THR A 111 5.95 6.11 -1.59
C THR A 111 5.03 7.26 -1.21
N VAL A 112 5.06 8.33 -2.00
CA VAL A 112 4.17 9.49 -1.83
C VAL A 112 3.09 9.43 -2.90
N SER A 113 1.82 9.51 -2.50
CA SER A 113 0.68 9.43 -3.41
C SER A 113 -0.30 10.58 -3.21
N GLU A 114 -0.86 11.09 -4.32
CA GLU A 114 -1.92 12.08 -4.27
C GLU A 114 -3.24 11.40 -3.86
N THR A 115 -3.91 11.97 -2.87
CA THR A 115 -5.27 11.57 -2.48
C THR A 115 -6.18 12.79 -2.44
N GLN A 116 -7.50 12.56 -2.38
CA GLN A 116 -8.47 13.65 -2.18
C GLN A 116 -8.26 14.41 -0.85
N TYR A 117 -7.54 13.81 0.11
CA TYR A 117 -7.30 14.39 1.43
C TYR A 117 -5.94 15.07 1.57
N GLY A 118 -5.06 14.95 0.58
CA GLY A 118 -3.68 15.45 0.59
C GLY A 118 -2.67 14.37 0.18
N LEU A 119 -1.38 14.62 0.41
CA LEU A 119 -0.33 13.65 0.13
C LEU A 119 -0.25 12.59 1.23
N LEU A 120 -0.31 11.32 0.82
CA LEU A 120 -0.12 10.16 1.68
C LEU A 120 1.30 9.63 1.52
N PHE A 121 2.05 9.62 2.60
CA PHE A 121 3.41 9.11 2.70
C PHE A 121 3.36 7.70 3.28
N THR A 122 3.74 6.70 2.49
CA THR A 122 3.73 5.29 2.89
C THR A 122 5.17 4.80 3.00
N PRO A 123 5.73 4.75 4.21
CA PRO A 123 7.10 4.31 4.40
C PRO A 123 7.22 2.80 4.23
N LYS A 124 8.37 2.37 3.73
CA LYS A 124 8.86 0.99 3.78
C LYS A 124 10.34 1.07 4.15
N LEU A 125 10.59 1.40 5.41
CA LEU A 125 11.92 1.68 5.92
C LEU A 125 12.37 0.64 6.95
N THR A 126 13.67 0.39 7.01
CA THR A 126 14.33 -0.51 7.97
C THR A 126 15.52 0.18 8.65
N ASP A 127 16.19 -0.50 9.58
CA ASP A 127 17.44 -0.04 10.22
C ASP A 127 17.32 1.31 10.96
N LEU A 128 16.12 1.71 11.37
CA LEU A 128 15.90 2.89 12.20
C LEU A 128 15.80 2.50 13.69
N PRO A 129 16.24 3.35 14.63
CA PRO A 129 15.97 3.13 16.05
C PRO A 129 14.46 3.02 16.32
N ALA A 130 14.05 2.15 17.24
CA ALA A 130 12.65 2.03 17.61
C ALA A 130 12.15 3.31 18.32
N GLY A 131 10.93 3.75 17.99
CA GLY A 131 10.33 4.92 18.61
C GLY A 131 9.65 5.86 17.63
N VAL A 132 9.41 7.09 18.09
CA VAL A 132 8.81 8.17 17.29
C VAL A 132 9.93 9.06 16.78
N HIS A 133 9.89 9.35 15.48
CA HIS A 133 10.87 10.17 14.77
C HIS A 133 10.19 11.36 14.11
N GLY A 134 10.81 12.54 14.19
CA GLY A 134 10.40 13.70 13.42
C GLY A 134 10.52 13.42 11.93
N PHE A 135 9.54 13.89 11.16
CA PHE A 135 9.42 13.58 9.75
C PHE A 135 8.96 14.82 8.99
N HIS A 136 9.79 15.29 8.05
CA HIS A 136 9.59 16.61 7.45
C HIS A 136 10.02 16.62 5.98
N VAL A 137 9.36 17.47 5.19
CA VAL A 137 9.91 17.94 3.91
C VAL A 137 10.81 19.15 4.18
N HIS A 138 12.02 19.11 3.65
CA HIS A 138 13.03 20.15 3.76
C HIS A 138 13.15 20.97 2.47
N GLU A 139 13.57 22.22 2.60
CA GLU A 139 13.53 23.21 1.54
C GLU A 139 14.37 22.87 0.29
N ASN A 140 15.53 22.22 0.44
CA ASN A 140 16.41 21.91 -0.69
C ASN A 140 16.44 20.41 -0.97
N GLY A 141 16.43 20.03 -2.25
CA GLY A 141 16.62 18.66 -2.72
C GLY A 141 18.07 18.18 -2.62
N SER A 142 18.64 18.17 -1.42
CA SER A 142 19.99 17.67 -1.17
C SER A 142 20.09 17.01 0.19
N CYS A 143 20.75 15.85 0.24
CA CYS A 143 21.06 15.12 1.47
C CYS A 143 22.56 15.22 1.85
N GLU A 144 23.31 16.12 1.20
CA GLU A 144 24.73 16.33 1.46
C GLU A 144 24.96 16.86 2.88
N ALA A 145 26.00 16.35 3.53
CA ALA A 145 26.48 16.91 4.78
C ALA A 145 27.03 18.34 4.57
N GLY A 146 27.09 19.11 5.64
CA GLY A 146 27.68 20.46 5.59
C GLY A 146 28.22 20.88 6.94
N THR A 147 28.89 22.03 7.00
CA THR A 147 29.49 22.54 8.24
C THR A 147 28.65 23.67 8.82
N LYS A 148 28.28 23.56 10.09
CA LYS A 148 27.61 24.60 10.87
C LYS A 148 28.38 24.82 12.16
N ASP A 149 28.74 26.07 12.46
CA ASP A 149 29.46 26.45 13.68
C ASP A 149 30.76 25.64 13.89
N GLY A 150 31.45 25.30 12.79
CA GLY A 150 32.68 24.51 12.82
C GLY A 150 32.48 23.00 12.98
N VAL A 151 31.24 22.53 13.13
CA VAL A 151 30.88 21.12 13.27
C VAL A 151 30.23 20.62 11.99
N LYS A 152 30.61 19.43 11.53
CA LYS A 152 29.99 18.80 10.37
C LYS A 152 28.67 18.15 10.78
N VAL A 153 27.62 18.41 10.01
CA VAL A 153 26.24 18.00 10.28
C VAL A 153 25.72 17.21 9.09
N ALA A 154 25.13 16.04 9.38
CA ALA A 154 24.51 15.17 8.39
C ALA A 154 23.39 15.89 7.64
N ALA A 155 23.31 15.69 6.32
CA ALA A 155 22.26 16.23 5.44
C ALA A 155 21.97 17.73 5.59
N LEU A 156 22.93 18.55 6.05
CA LEU A 156 22.73 19.98 6.29
C LEU A 156 22.28 20.74 5.04
N ALA A 157 22.73 20.32 3.86
CA ALA A 157 22.42 20.97 2.59
C ALA A 157 20.91 20.99 2.26
N ALA A 158 20.11 20.12 2.88
CA ALA A 158 18.65 20.12 2.76
C ALA A 158 18.01 21.44 3.24
N GLY A 159 18.72 22.26 4.02
CA GLY A 159 18.18 23.49 4.58
C GLY A 159 17.24 23.23 5.76
N GLY A 160 16.34 24.17 6.04
CA GLY A 160 15.30 24.06 7.07
C GLY A 160 14.07 23.28 6.60
N HIS A 161 13.01 23.28 7.42
CA HIS A 161 11.71 22.74 7.00
C HIS A 161 11.18 23.57 5.82
N PHE A 162 10.49 22.91 4.89
CA PHE A 162 9.89 23.57 3.75
C PHE A 162 8.79 24.55 4.20
N ASP A 163 9.03 25.84 4.03
CA ASP A 163 8.16 26.92 4.50
C ASP A 163 8.00 28.04 3.45
N PRO A 164 7.30 27.77 2.34
CA PRO A 164 7.13 28.75 1.26
C PRO A 164 6.39 30.01 1.71
N ALA A 165 5.55 29.90 2.76
CA ALA A 165 4.82 31.02 3.34
C ALA A 165 5.64 31.80 4.38
N LYS A 166 6.87 31.38 4.69
CA LYS A 166 7.77 32.03 5.66
C LYS A 166 7.11 32.27 7.01
N THR A 167 6.34 31.28 7.47
CA THR A 167 5.66 31.28 8.76
C THR A 167 6.64 31.32 9.94
N GLY A 168 7.82 30.71 9.78
CA GLY A 168 8.85 30.62 10.82
C GLY A 168 8.40 29.92 12.10
N LYS A 169 7.41 29.01 12.01
CA LYS A 169 6.81 28.30 13.14
C LYS A 169 6.64 26.83 12.84
N HIS A 170 7.07 25.99 13.77
CA HIS A 170 6.84 24.56 13.75
C HIS A 170 5.53 24.22 14.46
N LEU A 171 4.50 23.82 13.70
CA LEU A 171 3.14 23.62 14.23
C LEU A 171 2.50 22.30 13.78
N GLY A 172 3.25 21.45 13.09
CA GLY A 172 2.76 20.15 12.66
C GLY A 172 1.83 20.21 11.43
N PRO A 173 1.28 19.05 11.04
CA PRO A 173 0.65 18.86 9.73
C PRO A 173 -0.73 19.52 9.56
N TYR A 174 -1.36 19.95 10.66
CA TYR A 174 -2.76 20.38 10.67
C TYR A 174 -2.96 21.87 11.01
N ALA A 175 -1.90 22.56 11.44
CA ALA A 175 -1.91 23.98 11.75
C ALA A 175 -1.15 24.78 10.68
N GLN A 176 -1.16 26.11 10.80
CA GLN A 176 -0.52 27.02 9.84
C GLN A 176 0.93 27.35 10.25
N GLY A 177 1.79 26.33 10.26
CA GLY A 177 3.25 26.45 10.39
C GLY A 177 3.96 26.17 9.06
N HIS A 178 5.19 25.67 9.13
CA HIS A 178 5.90 25.20 7.94
C HIS A 178 5.01 24.23 7.14
N LEU A 179 5.09 24.30 5.81
CA LEU A 179 4.27 23.45 4.93
C LEU A 179 4.81 22.01 4.91
N GLY A 180 6.11 21.84 5.15
CA GLY A 180 6.80 20.56 5.23
C GLY A 180 6.64 19.81 6.55
N ASP A 181 5.90 20.32 7.52
CA ASP A 181 5.64 19.61 8.77
C ASP A 181 4.69 18.42 8.52
N LEU A 182 5.18 17.19 8.67
CA LEU A 182 4.39 15.96 8.49
C LEU A 182 4.02 15.36 9.86
N PRO A 183 3.04 14.43 9.93
CA PRO A 183 2.90 13.60 11.13
C PRO A 183 4.19 12.80 11.37
N ALA A 184 4.54 12.62 12.64
CA ALA A 184 5.75 11.88 13.02
C ALA A 184 5.75 10.43 12.50
N LEU A 185 6.94 9.91 12.23
CA LEU A 185 7.15 8.54 11.79
C LEU A 185 7.25 7.61 13.01
N TYR A 186 6.52 6.50 12.99
CA TYR A 186 6.63 5.47 14.02
C TYR A 186 7.45 4.28 13.51
N VAL A 187 8.51 3.96 14.25
CA VAL A 187 9.40 2.82 14.01
C VAL A 187 9.12 1.77 15.08
N THR A 188 8.82 0.55 14.67
CA THR A 188 8.53 -0.55 15.59
C THR A 188 9.82 -1.12 16.21
N ALA A 189 9.67 -2.02 17.17
CA ALA A 189 10.79 -2.58 17.93
C ALA A 189 11.84 -3.33 17.06
N ASP A 190 11.47 -3.80 15.87
CA ASP A 190 12.37 -4.47 14.93
C ASP A 190 13.11 -3.49 13.99
N GLY A 191 12.92 -2.18 14.17
CA GLY A 191 13.54 -1.13 13.38
C GLY A 191 12.84 -0.84 12.06
N THR A 192 11.59 -1.31 11.88
CA THR A 192 10.79 -1.06 10.67
C THR A 192 9.80 0.09 10.83
N ALA A 193 9.63 0.89 9.77
CA ALA A 193 8.54 1.87 9.66
C ALA A 193 7.69 1.58 8.42
N THR A 194 6.43 1.20 8.66
CA THR A 194 5.47 0.84 7.60
C THR A 194 4.11 1.54 7.74
N TYR A 195 3.93 2.36 8.78
CA TYR A 195 2.67 3.06 9.03
C TYR A 195 2.56 4.30 8.14
N PRO A 196 1.51 4.42 7.30
CA PRO A 196 1.36 5.58 6.43
C PRO A 196 0.90 6.80 7.21
N VAL A 197 1.36 7.98 6.79
CA VAL A 197 1.00 9.27 7.36
C VAL A 197 0.46 10.22 6.30
N LEU A 198 -0.54 11.03 6.66
CA LEU A 198 -1.24 11.93 5.75
C LEU A 198 -0.90 13.39 6.06
N ALA A 199 -0.44 14.13 5.05
CA ALA A 199 -0.24 15.57 5.13
C ALA A 199 -1.34 16.30 4.34
N PRO A 200 -2.39 16.81 5.00
CA PRO A 200 -3.55 17.33 4.30
C PRO A 200 -3.31 18.70 3.67
N ARG A 201 -2.27 19.42 4.08
CA ARG A 201 -1.91 20.73 3.52
C ARG A 201 -1.19 20.63 2.17
N LEU A 202 -0.48 19.54 1.92
CA LEU A 202 0.16 19.24 0.63
C LEU A 202 -0.83 18.52 -0.28
N LYS A 203 -1.07 19.03 -1.49
CA LYS A 203 -2.12 18.52 -2.38
C LYS A 203 -1.58 17.80 -3.60
N LYS A 204 -0.43 18.24 -4.11
CA LYS A 204 0.17 17.80 -5.36
C LYS A 204 1.63 17.42 -5.18
N LEU A 205 2.06 16.38 -5.88
CA LEU A 205 3.46 15.96 -5.88
C LEU A 205 4.39 17.07 -6.42
N SER A 206 3.88 17.94 -7.29
CA SER A 206 4.62 19.10 -7.80
C SER A 206 4.99 20.11 -6.72
N GLU A 207 4.30 20.14 -5.57
CA GLU A 207 4.61 21.05 -4.46
C GLU A 207 5.85 20.60 -3.67
N ILE A 208 6.19 19.31 -3.73
CA ILE A 208 7.31 18.72 -2.98
C ILE A 208 8.44 18.22 -3.88
N LYS A 209 8.31 18.35 -5.19
CA LYS A 209 9.34 17.93 -6.14
C LYS A 209 10.56 18.84 -6.05
N GLY A 210 11.76 18.26 -5.99
CA GLY A 210 13.01 19.01 -5.84
C GLY A 210 13.33 19.40 -4.40
N HIS A 211 12.57 18.86 -3.44
CA HIS A 211 12.79 19.00 -2.00
C HIS A 211 13.41 17.71 -1.43
N ALA A 212 13.70 17.68 -0.14
CA ALA A 212 14.21 16.47 0.53
C ALA A 212 13.24 16.00 1.62
N LEU A 213 13.06 14.70 1.73
CA LEU A 213 12.37 14.07 2.85
C LEU A 213 13.38 13.73 3.93
N MET A 214 13.08 14.10 5.17
CA MET A 214 14.00 13.97 6.31
C MET A 214 13.36 13.18 7.44
N VAL A 215 14.12 12.27 8.02
CA VAL A 215 13.79 11.57 9.27
C VAL A 215 14.79 12.03 10.33
N HIS A 216 14.31 12.56 11.44
CA HIS A 216 15.11 13.02 12.55
C HIS A 216 15.42 11.88 13.55
N ALA A 217 16.48 12.04 14.34
CA ALA A 217 16.89 11.07 15.36
C ALA A 217 15.92 11.06 16.56
N GLY A 218 15.40 12.22 16.95
CA GLY A 218 14.37 12.37 17.97
C GLY A 218 12.96 12.45 17.38
N GLY A 219 11.96 12.48 18.27
CA GLY A 219 10.55 12.64 17.89
C GLY A 219 10.17 14.05 17.47
N ASP A 220 8.86 14.31 17.40
CA ASP A 220 8.32 15.64 17.06
C ASP A 220 7.08 15.92 17.90
N ASN A 221 7.14 16.97 18.75
CA ASN A 221 6.01 17.41 19.56
C ASN A 221 5.14 18.49 18.86
N HIS A 222 5.45 18.81 17.60
CA HIS A 222 4.78 19.80 16.75
C HIS A 222 4.74 21.21 17.35
N ALA A 223 5.76 21.57 18.13
CA ALA A 223 5.94 22.90 18.68
C ALA A 223 7.43 23.29 18.73
N ASP A 224 7.71 24.58 18.84
CA ASP A 224 9.06 25.11 19.04
C ASP A 224 9.51 25.13 20.51
N MET A 225 8.64 24.69 21.43
CA MET A 225 8.93 24.59 22.86
C MET A 225 8.59 23.20 23.38
N PRO A 226 9.39 22.62 24.30
CA PRO A 226 10.56 23.22 24.96
C PRO A 226 11.86 23.20 24.13
N LYS A 227 11.85 22.51 22.98
CA LYS A 227 12.96 22.49 22.03
C LYS A 227 12.46 22.95 20.65
N PRO A 228 13.30 23.65 19.86
CA PRO A 228 12.92 24.11 18.55
C PRO A 228 12.58 22.94 17.61
N LEU A 229 11.73 23.19 16.61
CA LEU A 229 11.44 22.24 15.53
C LEU A 229 10.99 20.86 16.04
N GLY A 230 10.15 20.83 17.07
CA GLY A 230 9.58 19.58 17.57
C GLY A 230 10.50 18.78 18.52
N GLY A 231 11.75 19.20 18.67
CA GLY A 231 12.77 18.45 19.41
C GLY A 231 13.38 17.28 18.63
N GLY A 232 13.25 17.24 17.30
CA GLY A 232 13.80 16.18 16.45
C GLY A 232 15.32 16.06 16.48
N GLY A 233 16.02 17.19 16.66
CA GLY A 233 17.48 17.21 16.76
C GLY A 233 18.16 16.74 15.46
N ASP A 234 19.13 15.83 15.58
CA ASP A 234 19.96 15.36 14.47
C ASP A 234 19.16 14.72 13.34
N ARG A 235 19.72 14.72 12.13
CA ARG A 235 19.13 14.12 10.92
C ARG A 235 19.64 12.70 10.77
N ALA A 236 18.74 11.72 10.82
CA ALA A 236 19.08 10.29 10.81
C ALA A 236 19.00 9.70 9.40
N ALA A 237 17.99 10.07 8.62
CA ALA A 237 17.82 9.60 7.25
C ALA A 237 17.30 10.70 6.32
N CYS A 238 17.64 10.61 5.03
CA CYS A 238 17.27 11.59 4.03
C CYS A 238 17.07 10.95 2.65
N GLY A 239 16.15 11.51 1.85
CA GLY A 239 16.01 11.21 0.43
C GLY A 239 15.52 12.42 -0.36
N VAL A 240 16.04 12.59 -1.58
CA VAL A 240 15.62 13.67 -2.49
C VAL A 240 14.37 13.25 -3.26
N ILE A 241 13.39 14.15 -3.37
CA ILE A 241 12.06 13.95 -3.97
C ILE A 241 12.04 14.34 -5.44
#